data_AF-A0A8J8AE62-F1
#
_entry.id   AF-A0A8J8AE62-F1
#
_cell.length_a   1.000
_cell.length_b   1.000
_cell.length_c   1.000
_cell.angle_alpha   90.00
_cell.angle_beta   90.00
_cell.angle_gamma   90.00
#
_symmetry.space_group_name_H-M   'P 1'
#
loop_
_entity.id
_entity.type
_entity.pdbx_description
1 polymer ?
#
loop_
_entity_poly.entity_id
_entity_poly.type
_entity_poly.pdbx_seq_one_letter_code
_entity_poly.pdbx_strand_id
1 'polypeptide(L)'
;MRTWEKGIIMAARAIVFFGLISTLMYGKFDQILSAAAGLFALFVPSIVRRIYPRPSRRIWPWVSPFYNDSIYALFAIFMAAHITFLNVPFLQLDLYNQVWKGADIPSHYLGGLVTWVIFNEVVLESSRTYNLHWSPLKIVSISLFALILVGIAWEFFEVALQPNMPWLYESMQNKTQDVVMEILGFGTGILMVFKLEYPYSMKKPLENAPVHFGTTSVEVLPQPDHMKE
;
A
#
# COMPACT_ATOMS: atom_id res chain seq x y z
N MET A 1 6.22 -17.24 -3.06
CA MET A 1 4.81 -17.14 -2.63
C MET A 1 4.37 -18.40 -1.92
N ARG A 2 3.82 -18.25 -0.72
CA ARG A 2 3.19 -19.34 0.04
C ARG A 2 1.82 -19.67 -0.57
N THR A 3 1.36 -20.92 -0.44
CA THR A 3 0.10 -21.38 -1.06
C THR A 3 -1.11 -20.55 -0.62
N TRP A 4 -1.17 -20.15 0.65
CA TRP A 4 -2.27 -19.38 1.19
C TRP A 4 -2.28 -17.93 0.70
N GLU A 5 -1.11 -17.28 0.51
CA GLU A 5 -1.00 -15.93 -0.07
C GLU A 5 -1.57 -15.91 -1.48
N LYS A 6 -1.22 -16.93 -2.28
CA LYS A 6 -1.78 -17.13 -3.62
C LYS A 6 -3.29 -17.29 -3.56
N GLY A 7 -3.80 -18.09 -2.61
CA GLY A 7 -5.23 -18.26 -2.36
C GLY A 7 -5.94 -16.94 -2.08
N ILE A 8 -5.39 -16.12 -1.18
CA ILE A 8 -5.91 -14.79 -0.83
C ILE A 8 -5.95 -13.87 -2.06
N ILE A 9 -4.85 -13.77 -2.80
CA ILE A 9 -4.77 -12.90 -3.98
C ILE A 9 -5.79 -13.32 -5.05
N MET A 10 -5.94 -14.63 -5.29
CA MET A 10 -6.91 -15.14 -6.25
C MET A 10 -8.35 -14.92 -5.80
N ALA A 11 -8.64 -15.12 -4.50
CA ALA A 11 -9.96 -14.85 -3.94
C ALA A 11 -10.31 -13.35 -4.03
N ALA A 12 -9.38 -12.47 -3.66
CA ALA A 12 -9.56 -11.02 -3.78
C ALA A 12 -9.86 -10.59 -5.22
N ARG A 13 -9.08 -11.09 -6.20
CA ARG A 13 -9.33 -10.85 -7.62
C ARG A 13 -10.72 -11.32 -8.05
N ALA A 14 -11.13 -12.52 -7.63
CA ALA A 14 -12.45 -13.05 -7.96
C ALA A 14 -13.57 -12.19 -7.36
N ILE A 15 -13.47 -11.81 -6.08
CA ILE A 15 -14.45 -10.95 -5.40
C ILE A 15 -14.59 -9.62 -6.14
N VAL A 16 -13.47 -8.93 -6.41
CA VAL A 16 -13.49 -7.64 -7.10
C VAL A 16 -13.99 -7.78 -8.55
N PHE A 17 -13.65 -8.87 -9.24
CA PHE A 17 -14.16 -9.15 -10.59
C PHE A 17 -15.68 -9.35 -10.59
N PHE A 18 -16.24 -10.10 -9.63
CA PHE A 18 -17.69 -10.21 -9.48
C PHE A 18 -18.33 -8.88 -9.08
N GLY A 19 -17.65 -8.06 -8.28
CA GLY A 19 -18.03 -6.68 -8.00
C GLY A 19 -18.15 -5.84 -9.29
N LEU A 20 -17.16 -5.92 -10.17
CA LEU A 20 -17.18 -5.22 -11.46
C LEU A 20 -18.34 -5.69 -12.36
N ILE A 21 -18.58 -7.00 -12.46
CA ILE A 21 -19.75 -7.53 -13.20
C ILE A 21 -21.05 -6.94 -12.61
N SER A 22 -21.18 -6.97 -11.29
CA SER A 22 -22.33 -6.40 -10.60
C SER A 22 -22.52 -4.92 -10.94
N THR A 23 -21.49 -4.09 -10.84
CA THR A 23 -21.61 -2.65 -11.17
C THR A 23 -21.94 -2.41 -12.64
N LEU A 24 -21.42 -3.23 -13.56
CA LEU A 24 -21.73 -3.14 -14.99
C LEU A 24 -23.20 -3.48 -15.28
N MET A 25 -23.76 -4.47 -14.59
CA MET A 25 -25.18 -4.83 -14.72
C MET A 25 -26.11 -3.71 -14.25
N TYR A 26 -25.70 -2.94 -13.25
CA TYR A 26 -26.53 -1.90 -12.65
C TYR A 26 -26.25 -0.48 -13.17
N GLY A 27 -25.18 -0.30 -13.95
CA GLY A 27 -24.94 0.93 -14.71
C GLY A 27 -24.45 2.13 -13.89
N LYS A 28 -23.98 1.94 -12.65
CA LYS A 28 -23.41 3.03 -11.82
C LYS A 28 -21.96 3.31 -12.23
N PHE A 29 -21.75 4.40 -12.97
CA PHE A 29 -20.48 4.70 -13.62
C PHE A 29 -19.30 4.89 -12.65
N ASP A 30 -19.53 5.60 -11.54
CA ASP A 30 -18.57 5.80 -10.46
C ASP A 30 -18.10 4.47 -9.86
N GLN A 31 -19.03 3.56 -9.58
CA GLN A 31 -18.72 2.25 -9.02
C GLN A 31 -18.02 1.34 -10.05
N ILE A 32 -18.38 1.44 -11.33
CA ILE A 32 -17.68 0.74 -12.42
C ILE A 32 -16.22 1.18 -12.47
N LEU A 33 -15.96 2.49 -12.40
CA LEU A 33 -14.59 3.02 -12.43
C LEU A 33 -13.78 2.53 -11.24
N SER A 34 -14.33 2.62 -10.03
CA SER A 34 -13.68 2.14 -8.81
C SER A 34 -13.39 0.65 -8.85
N ALA A 35 -14.36 -0.18 -9.26
CA ALA A 35 -14.17 -1.63 -9.37
C ALA A 35 -13.16 -2.01 -10.46
N ALA A 36 -13.17 -1.33 -11.60
CA ALA A 36 -12.20 -1.55 -12.67
C ALA A 36 -10.78 -1.14 -12.26
N ALA A 37 -10.62 0.04 -11.65
CA ALA A 37 -9.34 0.50 -11.12
C ALA A 37 -8.82 -0.42 -10.02
N GLY A 38 -9.69 -0.85 -9.11
CA GLY A 38 -9.32 -1.78 -8.05
C GLY A 38 -8.91 -3.16 -8.58
N LEU A 39 -9.63 -3.68 -9.58
CA LEU A 39 -9.25 -4.92 -10.24
C LEU A 39 -7.90 -4.78 -10.95
N PHE A 40 -7.68 -3.69 -11.69
CA PHE A 40 -6.39 -3.43 -12.34
C PHE A 40 -5.24 -3.34 -11.32
N ALA A 41 -5.45 -2.61 -10.21
CA ALA A 41 -4.49 -2.48 -9.13
C ALA A 41 -4.08 -3.85 -8.55
N LEU A 42 -5.04 -4.78 -8.41
CA LEU A 42 -4.79 -6.17 -8.01
C LEU A 42 -3.94 -6.97 -9.00
N PHE A 43 -3.64 -6.47 -10.21
CA PHE A 43 -2.68 -7.08 -11.14
C PHE A 43 -1.35 -6.35 -11.22
N VAL A 44 -1.25 -5.11 -10.70
CA VAL A 44 -0.04 -4.28 -10.80
C VAL A 44 1.22 -5.00 -10.32
N PRO A 45 1.26 -5.66 -9.13
CA PRO A 45 2.47 -6.37 -8.71
C PRO A 45 2.89 -7.48 -9.68
N SER A 46 1.91 -8.20 -10.26
CA SER A 46 2.19 -9.25 -11.27
C SER A 46 2.71 -8.66 -12.58
N ILE A 47 2.15 -7.52 -13.01
CA ILE A 47 2.57 -6.80 -14.22
C ILE A 47 3.99 -6.26 -14.04
N VAL A 48 4.27 -5.58 -12.93
CA VAL A 48 5.60 -5.03 -12.62
C VAL A 48 6.65 -6.12 -12.64
N ARG A 49 6.42 -7.26 -11.99
CA ARG A 49 7.34 -8.41 -12.00
C ARG A 49 7.55 -8.99 -13.39
N ARG A 50 6.52 -8.98 -14.24
CA ARG A 50 6.61 -9.49 -15.62
C ARG A 50 7.40 -8.56 -16.52
N ILE A 51 7.16 -7.25 -16.42
CA ILE A 51 7.82 -6.23 -17.26
C ILE A 51 9.25 -5.99 -16.78
N TYR A 52 9.50 -6.09 -15.48
CA TYR A 52 10.77 -5.73 -14.88
C TYR A 52 11.36 -6.83 -13.97
N PRO A 53 11.55 -8.07 -14.46
CA PRO A 53 11.84 -9.25 -13.61
C PRO A 53 13.15 -9.19 -12.83
N ARG A 54 14.08 -8.29 -13.18
CA ARG A 54 15.38 -8.14 -12.53
C ARG A 54 15.64 -6.66 -12.22
N PRO A 55 15.04 -6.13 -11.14
CA PRO A 55 15.22 -4.74 -10.78
C PRO A 55 16.66 -4.39 -10.42
N SER A 56 17.12 -3.22 -10.86
CA SER A 56 18.45 -2.72 -10.51
C SER A 56 18.50 -2.33 -9.04
N ARG A 57 19.70 -2.42 -8.44
CA ARG A 57 19.93 -2.05 -7.03
C ARG A 57 19.46 -0.63 -6.72
N ARG A 58 19.66 0.33 -7.63
CA ARG A 58 19.30 1.74 -7.42
C ARG A 58 17.80 1.97 -7.23
N ILE A 59 16.97 1.22 -7.93
CA ILE A 59 15.51 1.40 -7.83
C ILE A 59 14.84 0.35 -6.95
N TRP A 60 15.58 -0.68 -6.53
CA TRP A 60 15.10 -1.77 -5.70
C TRP A 60 14.28 -1.32 -4.50
N PRO A 61 14.70 -0.32 -3.68
CA PRO A 61 13.90 0.08 -2.53
C PRO A 61 12.47 0.47 -2.89
N TRP A 62 12.30 1.23 -3.96
CA TRP A 62 11.01 1.77 -4.41
C TRP A 62 10.10 0.71 -5.02
N VAL A 63 10.67 -0.30 -5.67
CA VAL A 63 9.90 -1.36 -6.32
C VAL A 63 9.75 -2.60 -5.45
N SER A 64 10.54 -2.74 -4.38
CA SER A 64 10.56 -3.90 -3.48
C SER A 64 9.18 -4.36 -2.99
N PRO A 65 8.21 -3.47 -2.68
CA PRO A 65 6.86 -3.89 -2.27
C PRO A 65 6.13 -4.70 -3.33
N PHE A 66 6.39 -4.43 -4.60
CA PHE A 66 5.81 -5.23 -5.68
C PHE A 66 6.40 -6.64 -5.73
N TYR A 67 7.61 -6.87 -5.22
CA TYR A 67 8.27 -8.19 -5.20
C TYR A 67 8.03 -8.96 -3.90
N ASN A 68 7.37 -8.35 -2.91
CA ASN A 68 6.99 -9.01 -1.67
C ASN A 68 5.57 -9.61 -1.78
N ASP A 69 5.49 -10.94 -1.79
CA ASP A 69 4.24 -11.70 -1.88
C ASP A 69 3.32 -11.48 -0.68
N SER A 70 3.90 -11.30 0.50
CA SER A 70 3.18 -11.08 1.75
C SER A 70 2.54 -9.69 1.79
N ILE A 71 3.24 -8.65 1.31
CA ILE A 71 2.64 -7.32 1.12
C ILE A 71 1.53 -7.39 0.08
N TYR A 72 1.76 -8.11 -1.01
CA TYR A 72 0.75 -8.27 -2.04
C TYR A 72 -0.52 -8.95 -1.50
N ALA A 73 -0.38 -9.95 -0.62
CA ALA A 73 -1.53 -10.56 0.04
C ALA A 73 -2.29 -9.55 0.94
N LEU A 74 -1.58 -8.73 1.72
CA LEU A 74 -2.21 -7.68 2.54
C LEU A 74 -2.93 -6.63 1.69
N PHE A 75 -2.27 -6.17 0.62
CA PHE A 75 -2.87 -5.27 -0.35
C PHE A 75 -4.11 -5.88 -1.00
N ALA A 76 -4.07 -7.18 -1.33
CA ALA A 76 -5.21 -7.86 -1.90
C ALA A 76 -6.41 -7.93 -0.94
N ILE A 77 -6.17 -8.16 0.35
CA ILE A 77 -7.22 -8.11 1.39
C ILE A 77 -7.82 -6.70 1.47
N PHE A 78 -6.96 -5.67 1.57
CA PHE A 78 -7.39 -4.27 1.62
C PHE A 78 -8.27 -3.93 0.41
N MET A 79 -7.80 -4.21 -0.81
CA MET A 79 -8.54 -3.90 -2.03
C MET A 79 -9.86 -4.66 -2.12
N ALA A 80 -9.89 -5.93 -1.74
CA ALA A 80 -11.12 -6.71 -1.74
C ALA A 80 -12.15 -6.11 -0.77
N ALA A 81 -11.73 -5.76 0.46
CA ALA A 81 -12.60 -5.12 1.44
C ALA A 81 -13.08 -3.74 0.96
N HIS A 82 -12.16 -2.86 0.58
CA HIS A 82 -12.44 -1.49 0.17
C HIS A 82 -13.43 -1.43 -1.02
N ILE A 83 -13.18 -2.20 -2.09
CA ILE A 83 -14.07 -2.22 -3.25
C ILE A 83 -15.42 -2.88 -2.93
N THR A 84 -15.44 -3.94 -2.11
CA THR A 84 -16.69 -4.60 -1.72
C THR A 84 -17.57 -3.71 -0.85
N PHE A 85 -16.98 -2.83 -0.02
CA PHE A 85 -17.76 -1.89 0.78
C PHE A 85 -18.36 -0.76 -0.07
N LEU A 86 -17.66 -0.31 -1.11
CA LEU A 86 -18.20 0.63 -2.09
C LEU A 86 -19.32 0.02 -2.94
N ASN A 87 -19.24 -1.28 -3.22
CA ASN A 87 -20.27 -2.00 -3.95
C ASN A 87 -20.30 -3.48 -3.55
N VAL A 88 -21.28 -3.85 -2.73
CA VAL A 88 -21.50 -5.25 -2.38
C VAL A 88 -22.04 -5.99 -3.62
N PRO A 89 -21.31 -7.01 -4.12
CA PRO A 89 -21.70 -7.69 -5.36
C PRO A 89 -23.13 -8.22 -5.29
N PHE A 90 -23.91 -7.94 -6.35
CA PHE A 90 -25.28 -8.41 -6.59
C PHE A 90 -26.36 -7.92 -5.61
N LEU A 91 -25.99 -7.14 -4.59
CA LEU A 91 -26.95 -6.60 -3.61
C LEU A 91 -27.26 -5.12 -3.83
N GLN A 92 -26.54 -4.42 -4.72
CA GLN A 92 -26.67 -2.98 -4.98
C GLN A 92 -26.50 -2.10 -3.73
N LEU A 93 -25.88 -2.63 -2.68
CA LEU A 93 -25.64 -1.90 -1.44
C LEU A 93 -24.27 -1.21 -1.55
N ASP A 94 -24.32 0.11 -1.55
CA ASP A 94 -23.18 0.95 -1.24
C ASP A 94 -23.11 1.07 0.30
N LEU A 95 -22.31 0.20 0.91
CA LEU A 95 -22.12 0.24 2.36
C LEU A 95 -21.38 1.51 2.75
N TYR A 96 -20.44 1.95 1.92
CA TYR A 96 -19.57 3.09 2.16
C TYR A 96 -20.34 4.41 2.29
N ASN A 97 -21.11 4.79 1.27
CA ASN A 97 -21.72 6.11 1.19
C ASN A 97 -23.19 6.14 1.62
N GLN A 98 -23.90 5.00 1.53
CA GLN A 98 -25.38 5.02 1.59
C GLN A 98 -25.95 4.25 2.78
N VAL A 99 -25.48 3.02 3.02
CA VAL A 99 -26.19 2.06 3.89
C VAL A 99 -25.53 1.91 5.26
N TRP A 100 -24.20 1.85 5.32
CA TRP A 100 -23.46 1.69 6.56
C TRP A 100 -22.33 2.71 6.59
N LYS A 101 -22.64 3.95 6.94
CA LYS A 101 -21.69 5.09 7.02
C LYS A 101 -20.45 4.89 7.93
N GLY A 102 -20.28 3.70 8.51
CA GLY A 102 -19.08 3.24 9.21
C GLY A 102 -18.33 2.10 8.50
N ALA A 103 -18.70 1.74 7.27
CA ALA A 103 -18.00 0.77 6.44
C ALA A 103 -16.64 1.31 5.95
N ASP A 104 -16.41 2.61 6.13
CA ASP A 104 -15.11 3.23 5.88
C ASP A 104 -14.08 2.92 6.99
N ILE A 105 -14.55 2.67 8.22
CA ILE A 105 -13.71 2.36 9.38
C ILE A 105 -12.74 1.20 9.11
N PRO A 106 -13.20 0.02 8.63
CA PRO A 106 -12.30 -1.10 8.38
C PRO A 106 -11.46 -0.86 7.12
N SER A 107 -11.94 -0.03 6.18
CA SER A 107 -11.20 0.40 4.99
C SER A 107 -9.97 1.23 5.39
N HIS A 108 -10.15 2.30 6.17
CA HIS A 108 -9.04 3.12 6.68
C HIS A 108 -8.09 2.34 7.59
N TYR A 109 -8.61 1.44 8.43
CA TYR A 109 -7.75 0.56 9.21
C TYR A 109 -6.84 -0.32 8.35
N LEU A 110 -7.40 -1.00 7.35
CA LEU A 110 -6.62 -1.84 6.43
C LEU A 110 -5.70 -0.98 5.53
N GLY A 111 -6.15 0.22 5.16
CA GLY A 111 -5.38 1.21 4.40
C GLY A 111 -4.14 1.68 5.16
N GLY A 112 -4.29 2.10 6.42
CA GLY A 112 -3.17 2.48 7.28
C GLY A 112 -2.18 1.34 7.51
N LEU A 113 -2.69 0.12 7.71
CA LEU A 113 -1.86 -1.09 7.82
C LEU A 113 -1.01 -1.32 6.56
N VAL A 114 -1.64 -1.44 5.38
CA VAL A 114 -0.91 -1.79 4.15
C VAL A 114 0.02 -0.67 3.70
N THR A 115 -0.42 0.59 3.82
CA THR A 115 0.37 1.75 3.39
C THR A 115 1.62 1.91 4.24
N TRP A 116 1.48 1.77 5.57
CA TRP A 116 2.66 1.81 6.43
C TRP A 116 3.64 0.68 6.14
N VAL A 117 3.15 -0.55 5.99
CA VAL A 117 3.98 -1.71 5.66
C VAL A 117 4.76 -1.48 4.35
N ILE A 118 4.13 -0.90 3.34
CA ILE A 118 4.79 -0.54 2.07
C ILE A 118 5.89 0.49 2.31
N PHE A 119 5.59 1.60 3.00
CA PHE A 119 6.60 2.64 3.26
C PHE A 119 7.73 2.14 4.14
N ASN A 120 7.42 1.32 5.13
CA ASN A 120 8.41 0.76 6.01
C ASN A 120 9.35 -0.19 5.27
N GLU A 121 8.85 -1.01 4.33
CA GLU A 121 9.72 -1.81 3.45
C GLU A 121 10.60 -0.94 2.55
N VAL A 122 10.04 0.09 1.91
CA VAL A 122 10.82 1.01 1.05
C VAL A 122 11.95 1.66 1.84
N VAL A 123 11.69 2.12 3.06
CA VAL A 123 12.70 2.73 3.95
C VAL A 123 13.72 1.70 4.43
N LEU A 124 13.28 0.50 4.79
CA LEU A 124 14.14 -0.61 5.19
C LEU A 124 15.10 -1.02 4.07
N GLU A 125 14.56 -1.25 2.88
CA GLU A 125 15.34 -1.61 1.69
C GLU A 125 16.22 -0.46 1.24
N SER A 126 15.84 0.80 1.44
CA SER A 126 16.73 1.94 1.22
C SER A 126 17.92 1.90 2.18
N SER A 127 17.68 1.66 3.47
CA SER A 127 18.75 1.54 4.47
C SER A 127 19.72 0.42 4.13
N ARG A 128 19.21 -0.72 3.64
CA ARG A 128 20.02 -1.89 3.23
C ARG A 128 20.79 -1.61 1.94
N THR A 129 20.10 -1.10 0.92
CA THR A 129 20.64 -0.85 -0.42
C THR A 129 21.77 0.17 -0.40
N TYR A 130 21.60 1.24 0.37
CA TYR A 130 22.55 2.35 0.43
C TYR A 130 23.50 2.28 1.64
N ASN A 131 23.55 1.16 2.36
CA ASN A 131 24.41 0.96 3.54
C ASN A 131 24.28 2.09 4.60
N LEU A 132 23.06 2.57 4.84
CA LEU A 132 22.81 3.68 5.76
C LEU A 132 22.73 3.24 7.23
N HIS A 133 22.63 1.92 7.47
CA HIS A 133 22.60 1.29 8.80
C HIS A 133 21.61 1.96 9.78
N TRP A 134 20.42 2.34 9.30
CA TRP A 134 19.41 2.95 10.14
C TRP A 134 18.89 1.98 11.20
N SER A 135 18.72 2.48 12.43
CA SER A 135 18.10 1.71 13.50
C SER A 135 16.62 1.43 13.21
N PRO A 136 16.02 0.38 13.80
CA PRO A 136 14.60 0.08 13.61
C PRO A 136 13.69 1.26 13.98
N LEU A 137 14.02 1.99 15.04
CA LEU A 137 13.29 3.19 15.44
C LEU A 137 13.32 4.27 14.35
N LYS A 138 14.50 4.53 13.76
CA LYS A 138 14.64 5.51 12.68
C LYS A 138 13.84 5.11 11.44
N ILE A 139 13.86 3.83 11.08
CA ILE A 139 13.07 3.30 9.95
C ILE A 139 11.57 3.50 10.20
N VAL A 140 11.09 3.15 11.41
CA VAL A 140 9.69 3.39 11.82
C VAL A 140 9.35 4.87 11.74
N SER A 141 10.18 5.76 12.32
CA SER A 141 9.93 7.21 12.31
C SER A 141 9.85 7.79 10.89
N ILE A 142 10.75 7.41 9.98
CA ILE A 142 10.72 7.89 8.58
C ILE A 142 9.46 7.37 7.88
N SER A 143 9.14 6.08 8.04
CA SER A 143 7.93 5.50 7.42
C SER A 143 6.62 6.09 7.96
N LEU A 144 6.59 6.44 9.24
CA LEU A 144 5.45 7.14 9.86
C LEU A 144 5.34 8.57 9.33
N PHE A 145 6.46 9.28 9.21
CA PHE A 145 6.46 10.63 8.62
C PHE A 145 5.97 10.61 7.17
N ALA A 146 6.38 9.62 6.38
CA ALA A 146 5.89 9.44 5.01
C ALA A 146 4.37 9.16 4.98
N LEU A 147 3.86 8.35 5.91
CA LEU A 147 2.42 8.08 6.04
C LEU A 147 1.64 9.37 6.32
N ILE A 148 2.08 10.17 7.29
CA ILE A 148 1.45 11.45 7.63
C ILE A 148 1.47 12.41 6.44
N LEU A 149 2.61 12.50 5.75
CA LEU A 149 2.75 13.40 4.60
C LEU A 149 1.81 13.00 3.46
N VAL A 150 1.68 11.70 3.18
CA VAL A 150 0.74 11.20 2.16
C VAL A 150 -0.71 11.38 2.59
N GLY A 151 -1.05 11.16 3.86
CA GLY A 151 -2.40 11.43 4.38
C GLY A 151 -2.79 12.90 4.24
N ILE A 152 -1.91 13.83 4.64
CA ILE A 152 -2.15 15.27 4.46
C ILE A 152 -2.29 15.63 2.97
N ALA A 153 -1.43 15.07 2.11
CA ALA A 153 -1.52 15.30 0.68
C ALA A 153 -2.84 14.77 0.09
N TRP A 154 -3.29 13.59 0.52
CA TRP A 154 -4.56 13.00 0.11
C TRP A 154 -5.74 13.90 0.46
N GLU A 155 -5.83 14.37 1.71
CA GLU A 155 -6.87 15.30 2.16
C GLU A 155 -6.89 16.60 1.33
N PHE A 156 -5.70 17.13 1.00
CA PHE A 156 -5.61 18.31 0.14
C PHE A 156 -6.13 18.02 -1.28
N PHE A 157 -5.78 16.88 -1.86
CA PHE A 157 -6.29 16.46 -3.17
C PHE A 157 -7.79 16.24 -3.14
N GLU A 158 -8.33 15.63 -2.10
CA GLU A 158 -9.77 15.39 -1.95
C GLU A 158 -10.55 16.70 -1.94
N VAL A 159 -10.14 17.67 -1.10
CA VAL A 159 -10.75 19.01 -1.06
C VAL A 159 -10.64 19.72 -2.41
N ALA A 160 -9.49 19.62 -3.09
CA ALA A 160 -9.31 20.21 -4.41
C ALA A 160 -10.20 19.58 -5.49
N LEU A 161 -10.56 18.30 -5.35
CA LEU A 161 -11.37 17.54 -6.31
C LEU A 161 -12.87 17.54 -6.00
N GLN A 162 -13.28 17.95 -4.78
CA GLN A 162 -14.69 18.05 -4.36
C GLN A 162 -15.62 18.75 -5.36
N PRO A 163 -15.25 19.84 -6.08
CA PRO A 163 -16.13 20.45 -7.07
C PRO A 163 -16.56 19.50 -8.20
N ASN A 164 -15.74 18.50 -8.51
CA ASN A 164 -16.00 17.49 -9.55
C ASN A 164 -16.49 16.16 -8.96
N MET A 165 -16.45 16.00 -7.64
CA MET A 165 -16.80 14.77 -6.92
C MET A 165 -17.53 15.10 -5.61
N PRO A 166 -18.75 15.68 -5.67
CA PRO A 166 -19.46 16.17 -4.48
C PRO A 166 -19.86 15.07 -3.49
N TRP A 167 -19.80 13.80 -3.89
CA TRP A 167 -20.00 12.65 -3.00
C TRP A 167 -18.81 12.39 -2.06
N LEU A 168 -17.65 13.03 -2.26
CA LEU A 168 -16.51 13.01 -1.33
C LEU A 168 -16.66 13.99 -0.15
N TYR A 169 -17.80 14.67 -0.02
CA TYR A 169 -17.98 15.58 1.11
C TYR A 169 -18.25 14.80 2.40
N GLU A 170 -17.29 14.85 3.32
CA GLU A 170 -17.38 14.19 4.62
C GLU A 170 -17.35 15.17 5.79
N SER A 171 -17.99 14.78 6.90
CA SER A 171 -17.94 15.57 8.13
C SER A 171 -16.55 15.49 8.77
N MET A 172 -16.15 16.54 9.50
CA MET A 172 -14.89 16.55 10.26
C MET A 172 -14.80 15.40 11.29
N GLN A 173 -15.94 14.93 11.78
CA GLN A 173 -15.98 13.79 12.70
C GLN A 173 -15.56 12.50 12.00
N ASN A 174 -16.05 12.24 10.78
CA ASN A 174 -15.68 11.07 9.99
C ASN A 174 -14.17 11.10 9.70
N LYS A 175 -13.66 12.22 9.19
CA LYS A 175 -12.23 12.37 8.91
C LYS A 175 -11.34 12.11 10.13
N THR A 176 -11.77 12.57 11.31
CA THR A 176 -11.04 12.29 12.56
C THR A 176 -11.02 10.80 12.88
N GLN A 177 -12.16 10.13 12.69
CA GLN A 177 -12.30 8.69 12.90
C GLN A 177 -11.43 7.89 11.91
N ASP A 178 -11.36 8.32 10.66
CA ASP A 178 -10.55 7.70 9.61
C ASP A 178 -9.07 7.77 9.94
N VAL A 179 -8.57 8.95 10.35
CA VAL A 179 -7.19 9.12 10.84
C VAL A 179 -6.91 8.21 12.05
N VAL A 180 -7.85 8.08 13.00
CA VAL A 180 -7.70 7.17 14.13
C VAL A 180 -7.58 5.73 13.66
N MET A 181 -8.42 5.30 12.72
CA MET A 181 -8.38 3.94 12.19
C MET A 181 -7.09 3.66 11.42
N GLU A 182 -6.59 4.61 10.64
CA GLU A 182 -5.30 4.50 9.97
C GLU A 182 -4.15 4.31 10.97
N ILE A 183 -4.14 5.08 12.06
CA ILE A 183 -3.14 4.95 13.13
C ILE A 183 -3.23 3.58 13.81
N LEU A 184 -4.43 3.04 14.04
CA LEU A 184 -4.61 1.70 14.59
C LEU A 184 -4.12 0.61 13.61
N GLY A 185 -4.37 0.79 12.31
CA GLY A 185 -3.86 -0.07 11.25
C GLY A 185 -2.34 -0.07 11.20
N PHE A 186 -1.74 1.11 11.22
CA PHE A 186 -0.30 1.34 11.36
C PHE A 186 0.29 0.61 12.58
N GLY A 187 -0.32 0.78 13.76
CA GLY A 187 0.13 0.13 14.99
C GLY A 187 0.10 -1.39 14.88
N THR A 188 -0.93 -1.91 14.20
CA THR A 188 -1.02 -3.35 13.88
C THR A 188 0.11 -3.78 12.94
N GLY A 189 0.45 -2.96 11.95
CA GLY A 189 1.59 -3.19 11.07
C GLY A 189 2.90 -3.32 11.82
N ILE A 190 3.17 -2.41 12.77
CA ILE A 190 4.36 -2.49 13.63
C ILE A 190 4.40 -3.83 14.37
N LEU A 191 3.29 -4.22 14.99
CA LEU A 191 3.21 -5.49 15.72
C LEU A 191 3.49 -6.67 14.79
N MET A 192 2.91 -6.68 13.59
CA MET A 192 3.13 -7.76 12.62
C MET A 192 4.60 -7.85 12.19
N VAL A 193 5.22 -6.72 11.84
CA VAL A 193 6.61 -6.70 11.35
C VAL A 193 7.61 -7.05 12.45
N PHE A 194 7.44 -6.52 13.67
CA PHE A 194 8.41 -6.71 14.75
C PHE A 194 8.20 -8.00 15.54
N LYS A 195 6.96 -8.45 15.72
CA LYS A 195 6.64 -9.64 16.52
C LYS A 195 6.44 -10.89 15.67
N LEU A 196 5.81 -10.76 14.51
CA LEU A 196 5.46 -11.89 13.64
C LEU A 196 6.42 -12.06 12.46
N GLU A 197 7.33 -11.10 12.25
CA GLU A 197 8.21 -11.03 11.07
C GLU A 197 7.42 -11.15 9.74
N TYR A 198 6.21 -10.59 9.71
CA TYR A 198 5.31 -10.59 8.56
C TYR A 198 4.82 -9.15 8.30
N PRO A 199 4.78 -8.69 7.03
CA PRO A 199 5.06 -9.43 5.80
C PRO A 199 6.54 -9.63 5.46
N TYR A 200 7.44 -9.01 6.21
CA TYR A 200 8.88 -9.14 6.06
C TYR A 200 9.59 -9.06 7.42
N SER A 201 10.87 -9.40 7.44
CA SER A 201 11.73 -9.30 8.62
C SER A 201 12.55 -8.01 8.57
N MET A 202 12.60 -7.29 9.70
CA MET A 202 13.51 -6.15 9.88
C MET A 202 14.99 -6.56 9.81
N LYS A 203 15.29 -7.85 10.04
CA LYS A 203 16.68 -8.36 10.10
C LYS A 203 17.14 -9.00 8.80
N LYS A 204 16.26 -9.77 8.15
CA LYS A 204 16.62 -10.56 6.95
C LYS A 204 16.23 -9.82 5.67
N PRO A 205 17.10 -9.80 4.64
CA PRO A 205 16.74 -9.28 3.33
C PRO A 205 15.65 -10.15 2.68
N LEU A 206 14.91 -9.57 1.73
CA LEU A 206 14.00 -10.34 0.88
C LEU A 206 14.80 -11.37 0.07
N GLU A 207 14.24 -12.57 -0.09
CA GLU A 207 14.88 -13.66 -0.87
C GLU A 207 15.17 -13.25 -2.32
N ASN A 208 14.33 -12.39 -2.89
CA ASN A 208 14.44 -11.92 -4.27
C ASN A 208 15.23 -10.60 -4.41
N ALA A 209 15.86 -10.12 -3.34
CA ALA A 209 16.67 -8.91 -3.41
C ALA A 209 17.91 -9.12 -4.29
N PRO A 210 18.38 -8.10 -5.04
CA PRO A 210 19.56 -8.21 -5.89
C PRO A 210 20.80 -8.72 -5.12
N VAL A 211 21.43 -9.81 -5.60
CA VAL A 211 22.37 -10.69 -4.86
C VAL A 211 23.77 -10.09 -4.60
N HIS A 212 23.96 -8.78 -4.64
CA HIS A 212 25.25 -8.15 -4.31
C HIS A 212 25.15 -7.21 -3.12
N PHE A 213 24.94 -7.81 -1.94
CA PHE A 213 25.09 -7.17 -0.63
C PHE A 213 26.54 -7.19 -0.11
N GLY A 214 27.51 -7.50 -0.97
CA GLY A 214 28.94 -7.47 -0.67
C GLY A 214 29.73 -6.90 -1.84
N THR A 215 30.57 -5.89 -1.55
CA THR A 215 31.67 -5.39 -2.41
C THR A 215 31.32 -4.87 -3.81
N THR A 216 30.31 -4.01 -3.94
CA THR A 216 30.42 -2.92 -4.91
C THR A 216 29.89 -1.65 -4.28
N SER A 217 30.83 -0.72 -4.07
CA SER A 217 30.57 0.70 -3.86
C SER A 217 29.49 1.14 -4.83
N VAL A 218 28.35 1.57 -4.30
CA VAL A 218 27.59 2.61 -4.97
C VAL A 218 28.62 3.68 -5.29
N GLU A 219 28.80 3.97 -6.58
CA GLU A 219 29.74 4.97 -7.09
C GLU A 219 29.85 6.10 -6.08
N VAL A 220 31.07 6.31 -5.62
CA VAL A 220 31.48 7.51 -4.90
C VAL A 220 30.89 8.67 -5.70
N LEU A 221 29.80 9.24 -5.20
CA LEU A 221 29.38 10.56 -5.63
C LEU A 221 30.63 11.41 -5.51
N PRO A 222 31.10 12.10 -6.57
CA PRO A 222 32.27 12.95 -6.45
C PRO A 222 31.99 13.90 -5.31
N GLN A 223 32.71 13.76 -4.19
CA GLN A 223 32.72 14.81 -3.20
C GLN A 223 33.33 16.01 -3.91
N PRO A 224 32.70 17.18 -3.90
CA PRO A 224 33.33 18.37 -4.44
C PRO A 224 34.65 18.54 -3.68
N ASP A 225 35.76 18.52 -4.42
CA ASP A 225 37.07 18.74 -3.87
C ASP A 225 37.00 19.99 -3.00
N HIS A 226 37.28 19.82 -1.71
CA HIS A 226 37.72 20.93 -0.89
C HIS A 226 39.01 21.43 -1.52
N MET A 227 38.89 22.39 -2.44
CA MET A 227 40.01 23.23 -2.85
C MET A 227 40.49 23.94 -1.59
N LYS A 228 41.52 23.34 -0.98
CA LYS A 228 42.55 24.08 -0.28
C LYS A 228 43.29 24.86 -1.34
N GLU A 229 43.09 26.17 -1.33
CA GLU A 229 44.14 27.20 -1.30
C GLU A 229 43.52 28.53 -0.86
#